data_AF-A0ABD3T9V9-F1
#
_entry.id   AF-A0ABD3T9V9-F1
#
_cell.length_a   1.000
_cell.length_b   1.000
_cell.length_c   1.000
_cell.angle_alpha   90.00
_cell.angle_beta   90.00
_cell.angle_gamma   90.00
#
_symmetry.space_group_name_H-M   'P 1'
#
loop_
_entity.id
_entity.type
_entity.pdbx_description
1 polymer ?
#
loop_
_entity_poly.entity_id
_entity_poly.type
_entity_poly.pdbx_seq_one_letter_code
_entity_poly.pdbx_strand_id
1 'polypeptide(L)'
;MWPLLKVGGGTGTDRDSAIVASISARVGSIGDNRLGGWHSYRSSKSALNQLTKTVSVEFARKKDPIVCILLHPGTVDTDLSKPFQGNVPEGKLFTKEYSVQKLLCIINNAKKSDNGKFFAWDGQEIPW
;
A
#
# COMPACT_ATOMS: atom_id res chain seq x y z
N MET A 1 -19.05 -1.15 -7.46
CA MET A 1 -17.60 -1.09 -7.75
C MET A 1 -16.97 -2.47 -7.93
N TRP A 2 -17.24 -3.46 -7.07
CA TRP A 2 -16.63 -4.81 -7.16
C TRP A 2 -16.92 -5.58 -8.47
N PRO A 3 -18.14 -5.55 -9.05
CA PRO A 3 -18.39 -6.21 -10.34
C PRO A 3 -17.51 -5.68 -11.48
N LEU A 4 -17.13 -4.40 -11.44
CA LEU A 4 -16.27 -3.79 -12.46
C LEU A 4 -14.81 -4.24 -12.34
N LEU A 5 -14.32 -4.48 -11.12
CA LEU A 5 -12.97 -4.99 -10.90
C LEU A 5 -12.78 -6.42 -11.43
N LYS A 6 -13.84 -7.23 -11.46
CA LYS A 6 -13.81 -8.57 -12.04
C LYS A 6 -13.67 -8.56 -13.57
N VAL A 7 -14.21 -7.52 -14.22
CA VAL A 7 -14.13 -7.32 -15.68
C VAL A 7 -12.80 -6.68 -16.08
N GLY A 8 -12.17 -5.92 -15.18
CA GLY A 8 -10.92 -5.20 -15.41
C GLY A 8 -9.71 -6.06 -15.81
N GLY A 9 -9.79 -7.39 -15.68
CA GLY A 9 -8.78 -8.32 -16.21
C GLY A 9 -8.98 -8.73 -17.67
N GLY A 10 -9.96 -8.18 -18.40
CA GLY A 10 -10.35 -8.69 -19.73
C GLY A 10 -10.35 -7.68 -20.88
N THR A 11 -10.43 -6.37 -20.62
CA THR A 11 -10.56 -5.34 -21.69
C THR A 11 -9.69 -4.12 -21.42
N GLY A 12 -8.66 -3.89 -22.25
CA GLY A 12 -7.87 -2.65 -22.25
C GLY A 12 -6.61 -2.63 -21.38
N THR A 13 -6.27 -3.74 -20.71
CA THR A 13 -4.97 -3.90 -20.02
C THR A 13 -4.39 -5.28 -20.31
N ASP A 14 -3.07 -5.38 -20.48
CA ASP A 14 -2.36 -6.66 -20.68
C ASP A 14 -2.23 -7.48 -19.37
N ARG A 15 -3.13 -7.27 -18.40
CA ARG A 15 -3.08 -7.90 -17.07
C ARG A 15 -4.22 -8.88 -16.86
N ASP A 16 -3.87 -10.06 -16.36
CA ASP A 16 -4.82 -11.12 -15.97
C ASP A 16 -5.60 -10.80 -14.67
N SER A 17 -5.35 -9.67 -14.02
CA SER A 17 -5.96 -9.32 -12.73
C SER A 17 -6.02 -7.81 -12.51
N ALA A 18 -7.10 -7.34 -11.90
CA ALA A 18 -7.21 -5.97 -11.43
C ALA A 18 -6.36 -5.75 -10.17
N ILE A 19 -5.72 -4.58 -10.06
CA ILE A 19 -4.92 -4.21 -8.89
C ILE A 19 -5.67 -3.17 -8.06
N VAL A 20 -5.90 -3.47 -6.79
CA VAL A 20 -6.41 -2.51 -5.79
C VAL A 20 -5.26 -2.16 -4.85
N ALA A 21 -4.72 -0.95 -5.00
CA ALA A 21 -3.63 -0.45 -4.16
C ALA A 21 -4.15 0.58 -3.16
N SER A 22 -3.92 0.35 -1.87
CA SER A 22 -4.31 1.27 -0.80
C SER A 22 -3.07 1.97 -0.22
N ILE A 23 -3.11 3.29 -0.12
CA ILE A 23 -2.02 4.09 0.47
C ILE A 23 -2.08 3.96 2.00
N SER A 24 -1.17 3.16 2.55
CA SER A 24 -0.96 2.98 3.97
C SER A 24 0.28 3.73 4.45
N ALA A 25 0.75 3.43 5.65
CA ALA A 25 1.97 3.97 6.21
C ALA A 25 2.68 2.91 7.07
N ARG A 26 4.02 2.92 7.10
CA ARG A 26 4.81 1.99 7.91
C ARG A 26 4.38 1.99 9.39
N VAL A 27 3.95 3.14 9.90
CA VAL A 27 3.43 3.27 11.27
C VAL A 27 2.14 2.48 11.56
N GLY A 28 1.43 2.02 10.53
CA GLY A 28 0.30 1.11 10.64
C GLY A 28 0.68 -0.37 10.77
N SER A 29 1.98 -0.70 10.66
CA SER A 29 2.51 -2.01 11.03
C SER A 29 2.61 -2.13 12.55
N ILE A 30 1.97 -3.16 13.11
CA ILE A 30 2.03 -3.53 14.52
C ILE A 30 3.39 -4.17 14.83
N GLY A 31 3.88 -5.06 13.98
CA GLY A 31 5.15 -5.77 14.12
C GLY A 31 6.39 -4.87 13.97
N ASP A 32 6.27 -3.74 13.27
CA ASP A 32 7.32 -2.71 13.17
C ASP A 32 7.19 -1.60 14.24
N ASN A 33 6.23 -1.69 15.15
CA ASN A 33 5.97 -0.63 16.13
C ASN A 33 6.97 -0.63 17.30
N ARG A 34 8.10 0.08 17.11
CA ARG A 34 9.16 0.22 18.14
C ARG A 34 9.16 1.55 18.89
N LEU A 35 8.40 2.54 18.39
CA LEU A 35 8.45 3.94 18.87
C LEU A 35 7.13 4.43 19.49
N GLY A 36 5.98 3.84 19.14
CA GLY A 36 4.68 4.32 19.61
C GLY A 36 4.25 5.69 19.05
N GLY A 37 3.43 6.42 19.82
CA GLY A 37 2.85 7.71 19.44
C GLY A 37 1.83 7.64 18.30
N TRP A 38 1.29 8.81 17.90
CA TRP A 38 0.39 8.94 16.73
C TRP A 38 -0.82 7.99 16.77
N HIS A 39 -1.38 7.76 17.96
CA HIS A 39 -2.32 6.67 18.21
C HIS A 39 -3.47 6.59 17.20
N SER A 40 -4.18 7.69 16.95
CA SER A 40 -5.30 7.72 16.00
C SER A 40 -4.85 7.41 14.57
N TYR A 41 -3.74 8.01 14.12
CA TYR A 41 -3.20 7.77 12.78
C TYR A 41 -2.73 6.32 12.62
N ARG A 42 -2.00 5.76 13.59
CA ARG A 42 -1.59 4.35 13.59
C ARG A 42 -2.80 3.43 13.56
N SER A 43 -3.75 3.59 14.48
CA SER A 43 -4.95 2.76 14.54
C SER A 43 -5.73 2.79 13.24
N SER A 44 -5.89 3.97 12.61
CA SER A 44 -6.58 4.06 11.31
C SER A 44 -5.82 3.34 10.20
N LYS A 45 -4.48 3.43 10.15
CA LYS A 45 -3.67 2.72 9.15
C LYS A 45 -3.60 1.22 9.39
N SER A 46 -3.57 0.77 10.65
CA SER A 46 -3.69 -0.65 10.99
C SER A 46 -5.07 -1.21 10.65
N ALA A 47 -6.14 -0.44 10.87
CA ALA A 47 -7.50 -0.83 10.46
C ALA A 47 -7.62 -0.93 8.94
N LEU A 48 -7.05 0.02 8.18
CA LEU A 48 -6.95 -0.06 6.72
C LEU A 48 -6.18 -1.32 6.29
N ASN A 49 -5.04 -1.59 6.94
CA ASN A 49 -4.23 -2.78 6.67
C ASN A 49 -5.09 -4.06 6.84
N GLN A 50 -5.76 -4.20 7.98
CA GLN A 50 -6.65 -5.34 8.27
C GLN A 50 -7.78 -5.46 7.24
N LEU A 51 -8.43 -4.35 6.88
CA LEU A 51 -9.49 -4.35 5.88
C LEU A 51 -8.99 -4.89 4.53
N THR A 52 -7.87 -4.37 4.04
CA THR A 52 -7.26 -4.83 2.78
C THR A 52 -6.89 -6.31 2.86
N LYS A 53 -6.36 -6.78 3.99
CA LYS A 53 -6.05 -8.21 4.18
C LYS A 53 -7.32 -9.06 4.12
N THR A 54 -8.36 -8.70 4.85
CA THR A 54 -9.64 -9.42 4.86
C THR A 54 -10.23 -9.54 3.45
N VAL A 55 -10.30 -8.43 2.72
CA VAL A 55 -10.86 -8.41 1.36
C VAL A 55 -9.99 -9.20 0.38
N SER A 56 -8.66 -9.15 0.51
CA SER A 56 -7.73 -9.94 -0.32
C SER A 56 -7.98 -11.45 -0.20
N VAL A 57 -8.27 -11.92 1.02
CA VAL A 57 -8.58 -13.33 1.31
C VAL A 57 -9.95 -13.69 0.78
N GLU A 58 -10.93 -12.80 0.94
CA GLU A 58 -12.28 -13.00 0.43
C GLU A 58 -12.30 -13.17 -1.10
N PHE A 59 -11.60 -12.30 -1.84
CA PHE A 59 -11.49 -12.38 -3.29
C PHE A 59 -10.77 -13.63 -3.77
N ALA A 60 -9.66 -14.00 -3.11
CA ALA A 60 -8.96 -15.24 -3.42
C ALA A 60 -9.88 -16.46 -3.26
N ARG A 61 -10.65 -16.53 -2.16
CA ARG A 61 -11.62 -17.62 -1.92
C ARG A 61 -12.73 -17.66 -2.98
N LYS A 62 -13.17 -16.50 -3.46
CA LYS A 62 -14.16 -16.37 -4.55
C LYS A 62 -13.58 -16.62 -5.94
N LYS A 63 -12.26 -16.81 -6.06
CA LYS A 63 -11.50 -16.91 -7.33
C LYS A 63 -11.69 -15.68 -8.21
N ASP A 64 -11.89 -14.52 -7.59
CA ASP A 64 -11.97 -13.25 -8.32
C ASP A 64 -10.55 -12.83 -8.76
N PRO A 65 -10.34 -12.38 -10.01
CA PRO A 65 -9.02 -12.02 -10.54
C PRO A 65 -8.60 -10.62 -10.05
N ILE A 66 -8.46 -10.47 -8.72
CA ILE A 66 -8.18 -9.20 -8.06
C ILE A 66 -7.02 -9.38 -7.09
N VAL A 67 -6.02 -8.51 -7.18
CA VAL A 67 -4.87 -8.43 -6.28
C VAL A 67 -5.01 -7.16 -5.44
N CYS A 68 -5.03 -7.31 -4.13
CA CYS A 68 -5.08 -6.20 -3.19
C CYS A 68 -3.71 -6.00 -2.52
N ILE A 69 -3.15 -4.80 -2.57
CA ILE A 69 -1.86 -4.48 -1.95
C ILE A 69 -1.94 -3.19 -1.13
N LEU A 70 -1.09 -3.12 -0.11
CA LEU A 70 -0.86 -1.91 0.68
C LEU A 70 0.47 -1.28 0.28
N LEU A 71 0.52 0.04 0.23
CA LEU A 71 1.71 0.80 -0.18
C LEU A 71 2.05 1.85 0.86
N HIS A 72 3.28 1.83 1.35
CA HIS A 72 3.86 2.91 2.14
C HIS A 72 4.75 3.79 1.23
N PRO A 73 4.42 5.07 1.04
CA PRO A 73 5.12 5.96 0.11
C PRO A 73 6.51 6.42 0.57
N GLY A 74 6.94 6.07 1.78
CA GLY A 74 8.04 6.78 2.45
C GLY A 74 7.54 8.08 3.08
N THR A 75 8.49 8.94 3.48
CA THR A 75 8.16 10.28 3.96
C THR A 75 8.19 11.25 2.79
N VAL A 76 7.03 11.74 2.39
CA VAL A 76 6.86 12.56 1.17
C VAL A 76 6.60 14.00 1.54
N ASP A 77 7.29 14.96 0.91
CA ASP A 77 7.10 16.38 1.14
C ASP A 77 5.71 16.86 0.69
N THR A 78 4.81 16.94 1.68
CA THR A 78 3.38 17.23 1.57
C THR A 78 2.92 17.95 2.83
N ASP A 79 1.74 18.58 2.79
CA ASP A 79 1.19 19.25 3.97
C ASP A 79 1.00 18.31 5.16
N LEU A 80 0.72 17.02 4.91
CA LEU A 80 0.61 16.00 5.96
C LEU A 80 1.93 15.76 6.67
N SER A 81 3.05 15.71 5.95
CA SER A 81 4.35 15.37 6.53
C SER A 81 5.11 16.58 7.05
N LYS A 82 4.84 17.78 6.52
CA LYS A 82 5.56 19.04 6.78
C LYS A 82 5.83 19.30 8.27
N PRO A 83 4.88 19.11 9.20
CA PRO A 83 5.12 19.32 10.63
C PRO A 83 6.06 18.28 11.29
N PHE A 84 6.36 17.19 10.58
CA PHE A 84 7.02 15.99 11.10
C PHE A 84 8.34 15.66 10.37
N GLN A 85 8.86 16.57 9.55
CA GLN A 85 10.09 16.35 8.76
C GLN A 85 11.38 16.48 9.58
N GLY A 86 11.32 17.02 10.80
CA GLY A 86 12.51 17.39 11.59
C GLY A 86 13.46 16.24 11.95
N ASN A 87 12.98 14.99 11.97
CA ASN A 87 13.79 13.79 12.24
C ASN A 87 13.95 12.89 11.02
N VAL A 88 13.62 13.39 9.81
CA VAL A 88 13.77 12.61 8.59
C VAL A 88 15.25 12.54 8.22
N PRO A 89 15.84 11.34 8.06
CA PRO A 89 17.23 11.22 7.66
C PRO A 89 17.51 11.91 6.33
N GLU A 90 18.74 12.36 6.13
CA GLU A 90 19.17 12.96 4.86
C GLU A 90 18.88 12.03 3.68
N GLY A 91 18.32 12.57 2.60
CA GLY A 91 17.90 11.81 1.43
C GLY A 91 16.68 10.88 1.63
N LYS A 92 15.99 10.94 2.79
CA LYS A 92 14.75 10.17 3.05
C LYS A 92 13.47 11.00 3.07
N LEU A 93 13.57 12.31 2.81
CA LEU A 93 12.43 13.15 2.47
C LEU A 93 12.27 13.16 0.94
N PHE A 94 11.19 12.59 0.45
CA PHE A 94 10.96 12.41 -0.99
C PHE A 94 10.09 13.51 -1.58
N THR A 95 10.34 13.83 -2.84
CA THR A 95 9.38 14.59 -3.65
C THR A 95 8.13 13.74 -3.93
N LYS A 96 7.03 14.40 -4.27
CA LYS A 96 5.77 13.72 -4.63
C LYS A 96 5.98 12.85 -5.87
N GLU A 97 6.70 13.37 -6.85
CA GLU A 97 7.00 12.73 -8.14
C GLU A 97 7.82 11.45 -7.93
N TYR A 98 8.86 11.51 -7.09
CA TYR A 98 9.67 10.33 -6.77
C TYR A 98 8.83 9.25 -6.10
N SER A 99 8.06 9.61 -5.07
CA SER A 99 7.19 8.66 -4.38
C SER A 99 6.18 8.03 -5.33
N VAL A 100 5.50 8.82 -6.17
CA VAL A 100 4.50 8.32 -7.12
C VAL A 100 5.15 7.38 -8.14
N GLN A 101 6.32 7.72 -8.69
CA GLN A 101 7.04 6.87 -9.62
C GLN A 101 7.38 5.50 -9.00
N LYS A 102 7.84 5.50 -7.75
CA LYS A 102 8.13 4.27 -6.99
C LYS A 102 6.88 3.41 -6.78
N LEU A 103 5.79 4.02 -6.34
CA LEU A 103 4.53 3.30 -6.12
C LEU A 103 3.93 2.76 -7.43
N LEU A 104 3.98 3.53 -8.52
CA LEU A 104 3.55 3.07 -9.84
C LEU A 104 4.38 1.89 -10.33
N CYS A 105 5.69 1.88 -10.06
CA CYS A 105 6.54 0.73 -10.38
C CYS A 105 6.06 -0.55 -9.67
N ILE A 106 5.73 -0.46 -8.37
CA ILE A 106 5.20 -1.60 -7.61
C ILE A 106 3.85 -2.05 -8.17
N ILE A 107 2.92 -1.11 -8.39
CA ILE A 107 1.60 -1.42 -8.96
C ILE A 107 1.73 -2.08 -10.33
N ASN A 108 2.67 -1.62 -11.15
CA ASN A 108 2.87 -2.13 -12.50
C ASN A 108 3.46 -3.53 -12.56
N ASN A 109 4.21 -3.92 -11.53
CA ASN A 109 4.87 -5.22 -11.43
C ASN A 109 4.19 -6.18 -10.44
N ALA A 110 3.04 -5.80 -9.86
CA ALA A 110 2.33 -6.59 -8.87
C ALA A 110 1.82 -7.92 -9.47
N LYS A 111 2.09 -9.02 -8.76
CA LYS A 111 1.72 -10.38 -9.18
C LYS A 111 0.61 -10.94 -8.31
N LYS A 112 -0.03 -12.02 -8.76
CA LYS A 112 -1.01 -12.77 -7.96
C LYS A 112 -0.44 -13.23 -6.60
N SER A 113 0.84 -13.58 -6.56
CA SER A 113 1.57 -13.94 -5.34
C SER A 113 1.74 -12.80 -4.34
N ASP A 114 1.47 -11.55 -4.75
CA ASP A 114 1.58 -10.38 -3.89
C ASP A 114 0.25 -10.00 -3.24
N ASN A 115 -0.82 -10.76 -3.51
CA ASN A 115 -2.13 -10.51 -2.95
C ASN A 115 -2.11 -10.50 -1.42
N GLY A 116 -2.57 -9.40 -0.84
CA GLY A 116 -2.62 -9.16 0.59
C GLY A 116 -1.25 -8.92 1.23
N LYS A 117 -0.26 -8.43 0.48
CA LYS A 117 1.04 -7.96 1.00
C LYS A 117 1.07 -6.45 1.22
N PHE A 118 2.04 -6.01 2.01
CA PHE A 118 2.29 -4.61 2.33
C PHE A 118 3.72 -4.23 1.92
N PHE A 119 3.87 -3.26 1.02
CA PHE A 119 5.17 -2.85 0.49
C PHE A 119 5.55 -1.42 0.87
N ALA A 120 6.84 -1.19 1.08
CA ALA A 120 7.46 0.12 1.07
C ALA A 120 7.75 0.58 -0.38
N TRP A 121 7.98 1.87 -0.55
CA TRP A 121 8.36 2.52 -1.81
C TRP A 121 9.57 1.88 -2.53
N ASP A 122 10.45 1.20 -1.80
CA ASP A 122 11.62 0.49 -2.32
C ASP A 122 11.32 -0.97 -2.72
N GLY A 123 10.07 -1.41 -2.58
CA GLY A 123 9.63 -2.77 -2.88
C GLY A 123 9.83 -3.76 -1.73
N GLN A 124 10.41 -3.35 -0.60
CA GLN A 124 10.52 -4.22 0.56
C GLN A 124 9.15 -4.50 1.18
N GLU A 125 8.92 -5.74 1.58
CA GLU A 125 7.74 -6.11 2.33
C GLU A 125 7.83 -5.57 3.77
N ILE A 126 6.78 -4.94 4.25
CA ILE A 126 6.63 -4.43 5.61
C ILE A 126 5.85 -5.48 6.41
N PRO A 127 6.32 -5.89 7.61
CA PRO A 127 5.58 -6.81 8.46
C PRO A 127 4.23 -6.22 8.88
N TRP A 128 3.31 -7.08 9.30
CA TRP A 128 1.99 -6.68 9.78
C TRP A 128 2.02 -6.03 11.15
#